data_AF-W1XZD5-F1
#
_entry.id   AF-W1XZD5-F1
#
_cell.length_a   1.000
_cell.length_b   1.000
_cell.length_c   1.000
_cell.angle_alpha   90.00
_cell.angle_beta   90.00
_cell.angle_gamma   90.00
#
_symmetry.space_group_name_H-M   'P 1'
#
loop_
_entity.id
_entity.type
_entity.pdbx_description
1 polymer ?
#
loop_
_entity_poly.entity_id
_entity_poly.type
_entity_poly.pdbx_seq_one_letter_code
_entity_poly.pdbx_strand_id
1 'polypeptide(L)' 'VVEDDGPGIPLSKREVIFDRGQRVDTLRPGQGVGLAVAREITEQYEGKIVAGESMLGGARMEVIFGRQHSAPKD' A
#
# COMPACT_ATOMS: atom_id res chain seq x y z
N VAL A 1 3.10 -9.25 -0.24
CA VAL A 1 3.44 -8.48 0.98
C VAL A 1 4.83 -7.91 0.80
N VAL A 2 5.05 -6.66 1.21
CA VAL A 2 6.36 -5.98 1.24
C VAL A 2 6.59 -5.47 2.66
N GLU A 3 7.77 -5.69 3.20
CA GLU A 3 8.13 -5.35 4.59
C GLU A 3 9.48 -4.64 4.64
N ASP A 4 9.64 -3.74 5.61
CA ASP A 4 10.90 -3.05 5.91
C ASP A 4 11.18 -2.99 7.43
N ASP A 5 12.37 -2.52 7.78
CA ASP A 5 12.90 -2.29 9.13
C ASP A 5 13.03 -0.78 9.46
N GLY A 6 12.25 0.07 8.76
CA GLY A 6 12.22 1.51 8.96
C GLY A 6 11.42 1.94 10.21
N PRO A 7 11.02 3.22 10.32
CA PRO A 7 10.28 3.73 11.48
C PRO A 7 8.81 3.30 11.55
N GLY A 8 8.31 2.60 10.52
CA GLY A 8 6.91 2.18 10.42
C GLY A 8 5.93 3.33 10.12
N ILE A 9 4.63 3.00 10.15
CA ILE A 9 3.52 3.93 9.88
C ILE A 9 2.61 4.00 11.12
N PRO A 10 2.44 5.19 11.73
CA PRO A 10 1.52 5.37 12.85
C PRO A 10 0.10 4.91 12.52
N LEU A 11 -0.57 4.25 13.47
CA LEU A 11 -1.91 3.69 13.28
C LEU A 11 -2.90 4.72 12.70
N SER A 12 -2.90 5.94 13.23
CA SER A 12 -3.77 7.05 12.80
C SER A 12 -3.54 7.49 11.36
N LYS A 13 -2.42 7.10 10.75
CA LYS A 13 -2.07 7.45 9.37
C LYS A 13 -2.32 6.31 8.38
N ARG A 14 -2.47 5.06 8.83
CA ARG A 14 -2.47 3.86 7.96
C ARG A 14 -3.53 3.87 6.86
N GLU A 15 -4.65 4.55 7.05
CA GLU A 15 -5.67 4.67 6.00
C GLU A 15 -5.40 5.86 5.06
N VAL A 16 -5.09 7.03 5.62
CA VAL A 16 -4.91 8.28 4.86
C VAL A 16 -3.64 8.27 3.99
N ILE A 17 -2.65 7.42 4.28
CA ILE A 17 -1.42 7.31 3.44
C ILE A 17 -1.71 6.96 1.98
N PHE A 18 -2.87 6.37 1.70
CA PHE A 18 -3.27 5.95 0.37
C PHE A 18 -4.02 7.05 -0.39
N ASP A 19 -4.31 8.19 0.23
CA ASP A 19 -4.96 9.30 -0.46
C ASP A 19 -3.94 10.09 -1.29
N ARG A 20 -4.40 10.61 -2.43
CA ARG A 20 -3.53 11.37 -3.34
C ARG A 20 -2.92 12.58 -2.63
N GLY A 21 -1.61 12.74 -2.75
CA GLY A 21 -0.86 13.85 -2.16
C GLY A 21 -0.48 13.66 -0.70
N GLN A 22 -0.93 12.58 -0.04
CA GLN A 22 -0.60 12.34 1.36
C GLN A 22 0.82 11.82 1.53
N ARG A 23 1.44 12.27 2.63
CA ARG A 23 2.81 11.92 2.99
C ARG A 23 2.96 11.75 4.49
N VAL A 24 3.56 10.63 4.89
CA VAL A 24 3.85 10.34 6.30
C VAL A 24 5.27 10.73 6.69
N ASP A 25 6.18 10.68 5.73
CA ASP A 25 7.53 11.23 5.85
C ASP A 25 7.60 12.61 5.19
N THR A 26 8.52 13.46 5.67
CA THR A 26 8.81 14.77 5.05
C THR A 26 10.24 14.84 4.53
N LEU A 27 11.03 13.76 4.69
CA LEU A 27 12.47 13.75 4.54
C LEU A 27 12.98 13.83 3.09
N ARG A 28 12.16 13.43 2.12
CA ARG A 28 12.51 13.48 0.69
C ARG A 28 11.43 14.20 -0.13
N PRO A 29 11.78 14.94 -1.20
CA PRO A 29 10.81 15.50 -2.13
C PRO A 29 9.98 14.39 -2.80
N GLY A 30 8.67 14.63 -2.97
CA GLY A 30 7.77 13.71 -3.65
C GLY A 30 6.32 14.22 -3.65
N GLN A 31 5.54 13.85 -4.66
CA GLN A 31 4.17 14.33 -4.84
C GLN A 31 3.11 13.49 -4.09
N GLY A 32 3.49 12.41 -3.39
CA GLY A 32 2.52 11.56 -2.67
C GLY A 32 1.55 10.80 -3.59
N VAL A 33 2.02 10.38 -4.78
CA VAL A 33 1.17 9.72 -5.79
C VAL A 33 1.27 8.19 -5.73
N GLY A 34 2.40 7.63 -5.30
CA GLY A 34 2.70 6.20 -5.43
C GLY A 34 1.70 5.27 -4.73
N LEU A 35 1.37 5.53 -3.46
CA LEU A 35 0.45 4.68 -2.70
C LEU A 35 -1.00 4.80 -3.18
N ALA A 36 -1.42 5.99 -3.61
CA ALA A 36 -2.74 6.19 -4.21
C ALA A 36 -2.88 5.39 -5.51
N VAL A 37 -1.86 5.42 -6.38
CA VAL A 37 -1.85 4.61 -7.61
C VAL A 37 -1.85 3.11 -7.28
N ALA A 38 -1.08 2.67 -6.28
CA ALA A 38 -1.09 1.27 -5.86
C ALA A 38 -2.47 0.83 -5.37
N ARG A 39 -3.20 1.69 -4.64
CA ARG A 39 -4.59 1.44 -4.22
C ARG A 39 -5.51 1.30 -5.43
N GLU A 40 -5.48 2.28 -6.34
CA GLU A 40 -6.30 2.30 -7.56
C GLU A 40 -6.07 1.05 -8.42
N ILE A 41 -4.81 0.64 -8.62
CA ILE A 41 -4.47 -0.59 -9.36
C ILE A 41 -5.03 -1.81 -8.63
N THR A 42 -4.84 -1.90 -7.32
CA THR A 42 -5.29 -3.05 -6.53
C THR A 42 -6.81 -3.19 -6.55
N GLU A 43 -7.54 -2.08 -6.49
CA GLU A 43 -9.01 -2.04 -6.56
C GLU A 43 -9.54 -2.53 -7.93
N GLN A 44 -8.80 -2.32 -9.04
CA GLN A 44 -9.16 -2.88 -10.36
C GLN A 44 -9.14 -4.42 -10.39
N TYR A 45 -8.38 -5.05 -9.50
CA TYR A 45 -8.35 -6.51 -9.33
C TYR A 45 -9.31 -7.00 -8.23
N GLU A 46 -10.32 -6.20 -7.89
CA GLU A 46 -11.24 -6.46 -6.76
C GLU A 46 -10.50 -6.72 -5.45
N GLY A 47 -9.31 -6.12 -5.32
CA GLY A 47 -8.42 -6.30 -4.20
C GLY A 47 -8.46 -5.17 -3.19
N LYS A 48 -7.63 -5.29 -2.17
CA LYS A 48 -7.32 -4.22 -1.21
C LYS A 48 -5.83 -4.19 -0.88
N ILE A 49 -5.33 -3.00 -0.57
CA ILE A 49 -4.01 -2.79 0.00
C ILE A 49 -4.16 -2.30 1.45
N VAL A 50 -3.38 -2.86 2.37
CA VAL A 50 -3.40 -2.51 3.80
C VAL A 50 -2.00 -2.23 4.31
N ALA A 51 -1.87 -1.23 5.18
CA ALA A 51 -0.66 -0.95 5.92
C ALA A 51 -0.74 -1.54 7.33
N GLY A 52 0.38 -2.07 7.80
CA GLY A 52 0.52 -2.70 9.10
C GLY A 52 1.94 -2.56 9.65
N GLU A 53 2.21 -3.30 10.71
CA GLU A 53 3.52 -3.39 11.35
C GLU A 53 4.26 -4.63 10.86
N SER A 54 5.56 -4.47 10.60
CA SER A 54 6.47 -5.55 10.21
C SER A 54 7.14 -6.13 11.45
N MET A 55 7.39 -7.44 11.45
CA MET A 55 8.20 -8.09 12.49
C MET A 55 9.67 -7.62 12.48
N LEU A 56 10.09 -6.92 11.43
CA LEU A 56 11.40 -6.27 11.33
C LEU A 56 11.44 -4.91 12.02
N GLY A 57 10.30 -4.42 12.54
CA GLY A 57 10.17 -3.14 13.24
C GLY A 57 9.64 -1.98 12.37
N GLY A 58 9.59 -2.15 11.05
CA GLY A 58 9.14 -1.12 10.11
C GLY A 58 7.71 -1.31 9.57
N ALA A 59 7.49 -0.85 8.34
CA ALA A 59 6.17 -0.92 7.71
C ALA A 59 5.94 -2.30 7.06
N ARG A 60 4.68 -2.76 7.08
CA ARG A 60 4.19 -3.89 6.30
C ARG A 60 3.10 -3.42 5.35
N MET A 61 3.30 -3.65 4.05
CA MET A 61 2.32 -3.36 3.00
C MET A 61 1.82 -4.67 2.41
N GLU A 62 0.53 -4.95 2.56
CA GLU A 62 -0.09 -6.17 2.08
C GLU A 62 -1.16 -5.87 1.03
N VAL A 63 -0.97 -6.48 -0.15
CA VAL A 63 -1.95 -6.48 -1.23
C VAL A 63 -2.65 -7.83 -1.23
N ILE A 64 -3.98 -7.79 -1.21
CA ILE A 64 -4.86 -8.94 -1.29
C ILE A 64 -5.71 -8.77 -2.54
N PHE A 65 -5.56 -9.65 -3.51
CA PHE A 65 -6.35 -9.61 -4.75
C PHE A 65 -7.68 -10.34 -4.58
N GLY A 66 -8.70 -9.90 -5.31
CA GLY A 66 -9.90 -10.71 -5.53
C GLY A 66 -9.52 -12.00 -6.24
N ARG A 67 -10.41 -12.99 -6.22
CA ARG A 67 -10.17 -14.27 -6.90
C ARG A 67 -10.12 -14.03 -8.41
N GLN A 68 -8.93 -14.10 -8.98
CA GLN A 68 -8.75 -13.92 -10.42
C GLN A 68 -9.09 -15.22 -11.15
N HIS A 69 -9.97 -15.12 -12.13
CA HIS A 69 -10.23 -16.22 -13.06
C HIS A 69 -9.22 -16.13 -14.20
N SER A 70 -8.50 -17.21 -14.46
CA SER A 70 -7.78 -17.33 -15.72
C SER A 70 -8.80 -17.37 -16.85
N ALA A 71 -8.84 -16.34 -17.69
CA ALA A 71 -9.51 -16.44 -18.97
C ALA A 71 -8.90 -17.62 -19.75
N PRO A 72 -9.70 -18.42 -20.48
CA PRO A 72 -9.16 -19.34 -21.46
C PRO A 72 -8.20 -18.58 -22.37
N LYS A 73 -6.98 -19.09 -22.53
CA LYS A 73 -6.11 -18.64 -23.61
C LYS A 73 -6.66 -19.31 -24.88
N ASP A 74 -7.39 -18.56 -25.68
CA ASP A 74 -7.63 -18.92 -27.09
C ASP A 74 -6.31 -18.93 -27.87
#